data_AF-A0A9D7NDH6-F1
#
_entry.id   AF-A0A9D7NDH6-F1
#
_cell.length_a   1.000
_cell.length_b   1.000
_cell.length_c   1.000
_cell.angle_alpha   90.00
_cell.angle_beta   90.00
_cell.angle_gamma   90.00
#
_symmetry.space_group_name_H-M   'P 1'
#
loop_
_entity.id
_entity.type
_entity.pdbx_description
1 polymer ?
#
loop_
_entity_poly.entity_id
_entity_poly.type
_entity_poly.pdbx_seq_one_letter_code
_entity_poly.pdbx_strand_id
1 'polypeptide(L)' 'MATVCYDGHLRLHDATGKLLQKIKTTGGSRPISLAFSPDARLLAIGYNDSPTIQVLDAQTLQVLYTPNINGAVPLTNT' A
#
# COMPACT_ATOMS: atom_id res chain seq x y z
N MET A 1 5.65 -4.30 11.33
CA MET A 1 4.68 -3.19 11.15
C MET A 1 5.00 -2.46 9.85
N ALA A 2 3.99 -2.08 9.05
CA ALA A 2 4.20 -1.27 7.85
C ALA A 2 3.56 0.13 8.00
N THR A 3 4.17 1.15 7.42
CA THR A 3 3.63 2.51 7.37
C THR A 3 3.84 3.14 6.00
N VAL A 4 2.88 3.96 5.58
CA VAL A 4 3.01 4.86 4.43
C VAL A 4 3.12 6.29 4.92
N CYS A 5 3.80 7.12 4.15
CA CYS A 5 3.89 8.55 4.40
C CYS A 5 3.65 9.31 3.10
N TYR A 6 3.13 10.53 3.23
CA TYR A 6 2.87 11.45 2.13
C TYR A 6 4.12 11.86 1.36
N ASP A 7 5.31 11.44 1.81
CA ASP A 7 6.58 11.53 1.10
C ASP A 7 6.74 10.48 -0.02
N GLY A 8 5.71 9.70 -0.30
CA GLY A 8 5.70 8.70 -1.39
C GLY A 8 6.44 7.42 -1.07
N HIS A 9 6.62 7.09 0.22
CA HIS A 9 7.36 5.89 0.62
C HIS A 9 6.55 4.97 1.53
N LEU A 10 6.76 3.67 1.30
CA LEU A 10 6.37 2.58 2.19
C LEU A 10 7.56 2.16 3.04
N ARG A 11 7.32 1.92 4.33
CA ARG A 11 8.34 1.53 5.30
C ARG A 11 7.89 0.27 6.04
N LEU A 12 8.81 -0.68 6.20
CA LEU A 12 8.63 -1.87 7.02
C LEU A 12 9.52 -1.78 8.26
N HIS A 13 8.94 -2.08 9.41
CA HIS A 13 9.61 -2.07 10.71
C HIS A 13 9.47 -3.44 11.38
N ASP A 14 10.48 -3.83 12.15
CA ASP A 14 10.38 -4.99 13.04
C ASP A 14 9.53 -4.70 14.28
N ALA A 15 9.40 -5.69 15.17
CA ALA A 15 8.61 -5.57 16.40
C ALA A 15 9.19 -4.56 17.41
N THR A 16 10.47 -4.21 17.28
CA THR A 16 11.13 -3.19 18.12
C THR A 16 10.98 -1.78 17.56
N GLY A 17 10.38 -1.64 16.38
CA GLY A 17 10.25 -0.38 15.66
C GLY A 17 11.46 -0.03 14.78
N LYS A 18 12.46 -0.92 14.66
CA LYS A 18 13.60 -0.70 13.78
C LYS A 18 13.15 -0.75 12.33
N LEU A 19 13.55 0.24 11.54
CA LEU A 19 13.30 0.26 10.09
C LEU A 19 14.09 -0.87 9.41
N LEU A 20 13.36 -1.81 8.80
CA LEU A 20 13.92 -2.91 8.02
C LEU A 20 14.07 -2.54 6.55
N GLN A 21 13.06 -1.88 5.98
CA GLN A 21 13.02 -1.54 4.56
C GLN A 21 12.27 -0.24 4.32
N LYS A 22 12.72 0.53 3.33
CA LYS A 22 12.03 1.73 2.83
C LYS A 22 12.06 1.68 1.30
N ILE A 23 10.88 1.71 0.67
CA ILE A 23 10.76 1.74 -0.79
C ILE A 23 9.91 2.93 -1.22
N LYS A 24 10.16 3.41 -2.43
CA LYS A 24 9.31 4.41 -3.08
C LYS A 24 8.14 3.69 -3.74
N THR A 25 6.93 4.20 -3.53
CA THR A 25 5.73 3.65 -4.16
C THR A 25 5.70 3.97 -5.64
N THR A 26 5.11 3.07 -6.45
CA THR A 26 5.02 3.25 -7.91
C THR A 26 3.60 3.45 -8.42
N GLY A 27 2.57 3.24 -7.58
CA GLY A 27 1.16 3.46 -7.94
C GLY A 27 0.66 4.90 -7.78
N GLY A 28 1.45 5.78 -7.16
CA GLY A 28 1.13 7.17 -6.86
C GLY A 28 2.20 7.79 -5.95
N SER A 29 2.16 9.12 -5.81
CA SER A 29 3.10 9.88 -4.97
C SER A 29 2.58 10.13 -3.56
N ARG A 30 1.27 9.95 -3.31
CA ARG A 30 0.62 10.21 -2.02
C ARG A 30 -0.10 8.95 -1.52
N PRO A 31 0.64 7.92 -1.05
CA PRO A 31 0.01 6.77 -0.41
C PRO A 31 -0.63 7.20 0.92
N ILE A 32 -1.84 6.70 1.19
CA ILE A 32 -2.63 7.11 2.36
C ILE A 32 -3.15 5.97 3.21
N SER A 33 -3.25 4.76 2.65
CA SER A 33 -3.83 3.61 3.33
C SER A 33 -2.99 2.36 3.12
N LEU A 34 -2.99 1.51 4.15
CA LEU A 34 -2.39 0.20 4.14
C LEU A 34 -3.37 -0.83 4.72
N ALA A 35 -3.39 -2.02 4.14
CA ALA A 35 -4.10 -3.16 4.69
C ALA A 35 -3.30 -4.45 4.46
N PHE A 36 -3.02 -5.18 5.54
CA PHE A 36 -2.50 -6.54 5.43
C PHE A 36 -3.63 -7.51 5.14
N SER A 37 -3.35 -8.56 4.36
CA SER A 37 -4.25 -9.71 4.31
C SER A 37 -4.29 -10.42 5.67
N PRO A 38 -5.38 -11.16 5.98
CA PRO A 38 -5.49 -11.90 7.24
C PRO A 38 -4.37 -12.91 7.48
N ASP A 39 -3.79 -13.47 6.42
CA ASP A 39 -2.67 -14.41 6.46
C ASP A 39 -1.29 -13.72 6.45
N ALA A 40 -1.26 -12.37 6.49
CA ALA A 40 -0.07 -11.53 6.47
C ALA A 40 0.87 -11.73 5.27
N ARG A 41 0.40 -12.35 4.18
CA ARG A 41 1.21 -12.54 2.96
C ARG A 41 1.15 -11.37 2.00
N LEU A 42 0.04 -10.64 1.99
CA LEU A 42 -0.20 -9.53 1.08
C LEU A 42 -0.31 -8.22 1.85
N LEU A 43 0.11 -7.15 1.18
CA LEU A 43 -0.04 -5.78 1.64
C LEU A 43 -0.63 -4.93 0.52
N ALA A 44 -1.81 -4.35 0.76
CA ALA A 44 -2.44 -3.41 -0.16
C ALA A 44 -2.04 -1.97 0.18
N ILE A 45 -1.81 -1.15 -0.84
CA ILE A 45 -1.58 0.30 -0.74
C ILE A 45 -2.63 1.04 -1.55
N GLY A 46 -3.30 2.01 -0.93
CA GLY A 46 -4.16 2.98 -1.60
C GLY A 46 -3.53 4.37 -1.67
N TYR A 47 -3.85 5.10 -2.74
CA TYR A 47 -3.29 6.42 -3.03
C TYR A 47 -4.39 7.48 -3.08
N ASN A 48 -4.07 8.70 -2.65
CA ASN A 48 -4.99 9.84 -2.76
C ASN A 48 -4.90 10.56 -4.10
N ASP A 49 -3.74 10.49 -4.75
CA ASP A 49 -3.44 11.20 -6.00
C ASP A 49 -3.60 10.33 -7.26
N SER A 50 -4.00 9.06 -7.09
CA SER A 50 -4.08 8.10 -8.17
C SER A 50 -5.19 7.08 -7.88
N PRO A 51 -6.04 6.73 -8.86
CA PRO A 51 -7.03 5.67 -8.74
C PRO A 51 -6.37 4.30 -8.92
N THR A 52 -5.33 4.04 -8.11
CA THR A 52 -4.54 2.81 -8.18
C THR A 52 -4.58 2.13 -6.82
N ILE A 53 -4.61 0.80 -6.83
CA ILE A 53 -4.30 -0.02 -5.65
C ILE A 53 -3.11 -0.89 -6.03
N GLN A 54 -2.08 -0.92 -5.21
CA GLN A 54 -0.99 -1.88 -5.40
C GLN A 54 -1.10 -2.99 -4.36
N VAL A 55 -0.96 -4.23 -4.80
CA VAL A 55 -0.85 -5.40 -3.92
C VAL A 55 0.60 -5.88 -3.98
N LEU A 56 1.21 -5.93 -2.80
CA LEU A 56 2.60 -6.27 -2.61
C LEU A 56 2.71 -7.57 -1.82
N ASP A 57 3.84 -8.25 -1.97
CA ASP A 57 4.31 -9.25 -1.01
C ASP A 57 4.67 -8.53 0.30
N ALA A 58 4.06 -8.95 1.40
CA ALA A 58 4.15 -8.26 2.68
C ALA A 58 5.56 -8.30 3.31
N GLN A 59 6.38 -9.28 2.92
CA GLN A 59 7.70 -9.50 3.52
C GLN A 59 8.81 -8.80 2.75
N THR A 60 8.72 -8.79 1.43
CA THR A 60 9.73 -8.23 0.52
C THR A 60 9.36 -6.84 0.01
N LEU A 61 8.08 -6.45 0.16
CA LEU A 61 7.48 -5.24 -0.42
C LEU A 61 7.58 -5.17 -1.95
N GLN A 62 7.74 -6.31 -2.62
CA GLN A 62 7.69 -6.35 -4.07
C GLN A 62 6.25 -6.23 -4.55
N VAL A 63 6.01 -5.42 -5.58
CA VAL A 63 4.68 -5.30 -6.20
C VAL A 63 4.37 -6.60 -6.93
N LEU A 64 3.31 -7.28 -6.50
CA LEU A 64 2.84 -8.51 -7.13
C LEU A 64 1.88 -8.18 -8.28
N TYR A 65 0.92 -7.28 -8.05
CA TYR A 65 -0.03 -6.85 -9.08
C TYR A 65 -0.77 -5.56 -8.69
N THR A 66 -1.43 -4.98 -9.70
CA THR A 66 -2.30 -3.81 -9.57
C THR A 66 -3.70 -4.22 -10.03
N PRO A 67 -4.69 -4.35 -9.12
CA PRO A 67 -6.06 -4.71 -9.49
C PRO A 67 -6.70 -3.67 -10.41
N ASN A 68 -7.52 -4.13 -11.35
CA ASN A 68 -8.37 -3.23 -12.12
C ASN A 68 -9.58 -2.82 -11.27
N ILE A 69 -9.66 -1.52 -10.94
CA ILE A 69 -10.73 -0.97 -10.10
C ILE A 69 -11.78 -0.18 -10.88
N ASN A 70 -11.75 -0.19 -12.22
CA ASN A 70 -12.67 0.61 -13.05
C ASN A 70 -14.16 0.23 -12.90
N GLY A 71 -14.46 -0.92 -12.31
CA GLY A 71 -15.83 -1.35 -11.99
C GLY A 71 -16.26 -1.05 -10.54
N ALA A 72 -15.37 -0.53 -9.70
CA ALA A 72 -15.72 -0.14 -8.33
C ALA A 72 -16.48 1.19 -8.39
N VAL A 73 -17.80 1.13 -8.24
CA VAL A 73 -18.65 2.33 -8.22
C VAL A 73 -18.24 3.19 -7.01
N PRO A 74 -17.87 4.47 -7.18
CA PRO A 74 -17.67 5.36 -6.05
C PRO A 74 -18.97 5.41 -5.25
N LEU A 75 -18.92 5.25 -3.93
CA LEU A 75 -20.06 5.54 -3.06
C LEU A 75 -20.28 7.06 -3.08
N THR A 76 -20.98 7.56 -4.10
CA THR A 76 -21.55 8.90 -4.06
C THR A 76 -22.75 8.84 -3.12
N ASN A 77 -22.58 9.40 -1.92
CA ASN A 77 -23.68 9.66 -0.99
C ASN A 77 -24.76 10.48 -1.73
N THR A 78 -25.97 9.95 -1.79
CA THR A 78 -27.19 10.68 -2.17
C THR A 78 -27.73 11.42 -0.96
#